data_AF-A0A821A517-F1
#
_entry.id   AF-A0A821A517-F1
#
_cell.length_a   1.000
_cell.length_b   1.000
_cell.length_c   1.000
_cell.angle_alpha   90.00
_cell.angle_beta   90.00
_cell.angle_gamma   90.00
#
_symmetry.space_group_name_H-M   'P 1'
#
loop_
_entity.id
_entity.type
_entity.pdbx_description
1 polymer ?
#
loop_
_entity_poly.entity_id
_entity_poly.type
_entity_poly.pdbx_seq_one_letter_code
_entity_poly.pdbx_strand_id
1 'polypeptide(L)'
;QYLSTYRTSFWIEHHQWFVRCHWSQWNEYLRISVYSLPYAFVSFPLFDNDHNYHTKSTCSSDIHHSYDSVRILGYEPWMFHDEALSHIQLINIEKLSLQLPIDQQFFSIIPKLENLLSLTVAIPTENHRLQLQALLDRAPRLFSL
;
A
#
# COMPACT_ATOMS: atom_id res chain seq x y z
N GLN A 1 -0.57 -8.62 -21.80
CA GLN A 1 0.51 -9.37 -22.47
C GLN A 1 1.77 -9.47 -21.59
N TYR A 2 2.19 -8.42 -20.88
CA TYR A 2 3.39 -8.51 -20.02
C TYR A 2 3.32 -9.52 -18.88
N LEU A 3 2.17 -9.67 -18.21
CA LEU A 3 2.08 -10.64 -17.10
C LEU A 3 2.27 -12.10 -17.53
N SER A 4 1.95 -12.47 -18.78
CA SER A 4 2.13 -13.84 -19.26
C SER A 4 3.61 -14.23 -19.40
N THR A 5 4.53 -13.28 -19.53
CA THR A 5 5.98 -13.58 -19.57
C THR A 5 6.50 -14.08 -18.21
N TYR A 6 5.76 -13.83 -17.12
CA TYR A 6 6.08 -14.28 -15.77
C TYR A 6 5.36 -15.57 -15.37
N ARG A 7 4.54 -16.15 -16.26
CA ARG A 7 3.84 -17.43 -16.02
C ARG A 7 4.65 -18.64 -16.50
N THR A 8 5.95 -18.62 -16.28
CA THR A 8 6.84 -19.75 -16.62
C THR A 8 7.08 -20.62 -15.38
N SER A 9 7.45 -21.89 -15.59
CA SER A 9 7.81 -22.83 -14.51
C SER A 9 8.98 -22.31 -13.67
N PHE A 10 9.90 -21.56 -14.27
CA PHE A 10 10.99 -20.89 -13.56
C PHE A 10 10.47 -20.02 -12.41
N TRP A 11 9.50 -19.14 -12.64
CA TRP A 11 9.00 -18.23 -11.59
C TRP A 11 8.06 -18.92 -10.62
N ILE A 12 7.11 -19.71 -11.14
CA ILE A 12 6.00 -20.26 -10.35
C ILE A 12 6.41 -21.55 -9.64
N GLU A 13 7.01 -22.51 -10.33
CA GLU A 13 7.29 -23.85 -9.78
C GLU A 13 8.63 -23.88 -9.05
N HIS A 14 9.70 -23.34 -9.65
CA HIS A 14 11.04 -23.43 -9.08
C HIS A 14 11.28 -22.41 -7.96
N HIS A 15 10.71 -21.20 -8.08
CA HIS A 15 10.96 -20.11 -7.13
C HIS A 15 9.74 -19.78 -6.27
N GLN A 16 8.56 -20.30 -6.59
CA GLN A 16 7.30 -19.97 -5.90
C GLN A 16 7.06 -18.45 -5.79
N TRP A 17 7.56 -17.70 -6.76
CA TRP A 17 7.42 -16.26 -6.81
C TRP A 17 6.25 -15.92 -7.71
N PHE A 18 5.16 -15.50 -7.08
CA PHE A 18 4.08 -14.89 -7.83
C PHE A 18 4.45 -13.47 -8.21
N VAL A 19 3.98 -13.03 -9.36
CA VAL A 19 4.27 -11.71 -9.88
C VAL A 19 2.97 -10.92 -9.95
N ARG A 20 3.00 -9.72 -9.37
CA ARG A 20 1.92 -8.75 -9.43
C ARG A 20 2.34 -7.59 -10.31
N CYS A 21 1.44 -7.19 -11.20
CA CYS A 21 1.64 -6.11 -12.14
C CYS A 21 0.61 -5.03 -11.85
N HIS A 22 1.07 -3.81 -11.57
CA HIS A 22 0.25 -2.62 -11.49
C HIS A 22 0.51 -1.78 -12.75
N TRP A 23 -0.54 -1.26 -13.37
CA TRP A 23 -0.39 -0.32 -14.47
C TRP A 23 -1.48 0.74 -14.42
N SER A 24 -1.14 1.94 -14.90
CA SER A 24 -2.11 2.99 -15.22
C SER A 24 -2.10 3.25 -16.74
N GLN A 25 -3.27 3.58 -17.29
CA GLN A 25 -3.43 3.97 -18.69
C GLN A 25 -3.47 5.49 -18.90
N TRP A 26 -3.31 6.28 -17.85
CA TRP A 26 -3.54 7.71 -17.89
C TRP A 26 -2.22 8.49 -17.87
N ASN A 27 -1.52 8.46 -18.99
CA ASN A 27 -0.49 9.43 -19.41
C ASN A 27 -0.02 9.05 -20.82
N GLU A 28 0.71 9.93 -21.51
CA GLU A 28 1.42 9.61 -22.77
C GLU A 28 2.40 8.43 -22.62
N TYR A 29 2.69 8.03 -21.38
CA TYR A 29 3.58 6.94 -21.01
C TYR A 29 2.84 5.87 -20.22
N LEU A 30 2.80 4.65 -20.75
CA LEU A 30 2.35 3.47 -20.02
C LEU A 30 3.36 3.13 -18.92
N ARG A 31 3.01 3.42 -17.65
CA ARG A 31 3.82 3.01 -16.50
C ARG A 31 3.35 1.65 -16.01
N ILE A 32 4.29 0.69 -15.95
CA ILE A 32 4.04 -0.65 -15.43
C ILE A 32 5.01 -0.89 -14.29
N SER A 33 4.47 -1.23 -13.11
CA SER A 33 5.25 -1.66 -11.96
C SER A 33 5.02 -3.15 -11.73
N VAL A 34 6.12 -3.89 -11.57
CA VAL A 34 6.10 -5.35 -11.42
C VAL A 34 6.75 -5.71 -10.08
N TYR A 35 6.08 -6.55 -9.30
CA TYR A 35 6.49 -6.94 -7.95
C TYR A 35 6.44 -8.46 -7.79
N SER A 36 7.35 -9.02 -7.00
CA SER A 36 7.22 -10.39 -6.48
C SER A 36 6.33 -10.42 -5.23
N LEU A 37 5.63 -11.54 -5.02
CA LEU A 37 4.88 -11.84 -3.80
C LEU A 37 5.59 -12.97 -3.03
N PRO A 38 5.64 -12.89 -1.67
CA PRO A 38 5.20 -11.75 -0.86
C PRO A 38 6.06 -10.51 -1.15
N TYR A 39 5.51 -9.32 -0.88
CA TYR A 39 6.22 -8.08 -1.14
C TYR A 39 7.54 -8.06 -0.34
N ALA A 40 8.67 -7.93 -1.03
CA ALA A 40 10.00 -7.89 -0.41
C ALA A 40 10.49 -6.45 -0.14
N PHE A 41 9.72 -5.44 -0.57
CA PHE A 41 10.12 -4.04 -0.47
C PHE A 41 9.71 -3.42 0.86
N VAL A 42 10.60 -2.61 1.42
CA VAL A 42 10.39 -1.89 2.69
C VAL A 42 9.47 -0.70 2.50
N SER A 43 9.53 -0.04 1.35
CA SER A 43 8.66 1.08 1.00
C SER A 43 7.57 0.60 0.05
N PHE A 44 6.32 0.93 0.33
CA PHE A 44 5.22 0.66 -0.59
C PHE A 44 5.24 1.72 -1.70
N PRO A 45 5.57 1.34 -2.95
CA PRO A 45 5.74 2.29 -4.04
C PRO A 45 4.37 2.71 -4.57
N LEU A 46 3.80 3.74 -3.96
CA LEU A 46 2.61 4.41 -4.49
C LEU A 46 3.08 5.53 -5.39
N PHE A 47 3.35 5.16 -6.64
CA PHE A 47 3.73 6.10 -7.67
C PHE A 47 2.49 6.49 -8.46
N ASP A 48 2.22 7.80 -8.46
CA ASP A 48 1.28 8.59 -9.25
C ASP A 48 -0.14 8.79 -8.70
N ASN A 49 -0.58 10.04 -8.76
CA ASN A 49 -1.88 10.57 -8.34
C ASN A 49 -3.05 10.11 -9.25
N ASP A 50 -2.93 8.94 -9.83
CA ASP A 50 -3.80 8.51 -10.92
C ASP A 50 -4.95 7.66 -10.39
N HIS A 51 -6.18 7.99 -10.77
CA HIS A 51 -7.38 7.37 -10.23
C HIS A 51 -7.73 6.03 -10.91
N ASN A 52 -6.94 5.59 -11.89
CA ASN A 52 -7.22 4.40 -12.73
C ASN A 52 -6.10 3.36 -12.68
N TYR A 53 -5.78 2.86 -11.48
CA TYR A 53 -4.89 1.72 -11.34
C TYR A 53 -5.60 0.42 -11.71
N HIS A 54 -4.87 -0.44 -12.41
CA HIS A 54 -5.26 -1.82 -12.63
C HIS A 54 -4.21 -2.75 -12.06
N THR A 55 -4.65 -3.83 -11.44
CA THR A 55 -3.76 -4.88 -10.91
C THR A 55 -4.11 -6.25 -11.47
N LYS A 56 -3.07 -7.06 -11.75
CA LYS A 56 -3.21 -8.48 -12.05
C LYS A 56 -2.05 -9.26 -11.43
N SER A 57 -2.33 -10.49 -11.02
CA SER A 57 -1.36 -11.40 -10.41
C SER A 57 -1.23 -12.70 -11.20
N THR A 58 -0.06 -13.35 -11.08
CA THR A 58 0.09 -14.77 -11.45
C THR A 58 -0.43 -15.70 -10.35
N CYS A 59 -0.68 -15.19 -9.14
CA CYS A 59 -1.36 -15.93 -8.08
C CYS A 59 -2.87 -15.96 -8.33
N SER A 60 -3.47 -17.15 -8.29
CA SER A 60 -4.92 -17.37 -8.47
C SER A 60 -5.74 -17.13 -7.21
N SER A 61 -5.10 -17.10 -6.04
CA SER A 61 -5.73 -16.80 -4.77
C SER A 61 -5.42 -15.35 -4.38
N ASP A 62 -6.42 -14.48 -4.41
CA ASP A 62 -6.31 -13.10 -3.89
C ASP A 62 -6.16 -13.04 -2.35
N ILE A 63 -5.91 -14.17 -1.70
CA ILE A 63 -5.94 -14.34 -0.24
C ILE A 63 -4.55 -14.12 0.39
N HIS A 64 -3.47 -14.25 -0.38
CA HIS A 64 -2.11 -14.13 0.12
C HIS A 64 -1.47 -12.81 -0.31
N HIS A 65 -1.92 -11.72 0.31
CA HIS A 65 -1.28 -10.41 0.17
C HIS A 65 -0.57 -10.06 1.49
N SER A 66 0.44 -10.84 1.84
CA SER A 66 1.33 -10.45 2.94
C SER A 66 2.19 -9.29 2.45
N TYR A 67 1.92 -8.11 3.02
CA TYR A 67 2.77 -6.92 2.94
C TYR A 67 3.61 -6.80 4.21
N ASP A 68 3.94 -7.93 4.83
CA ASP A 68 4.59 -7.98 6.12
C ASP A 68 6.00 -7.38 6.12
N SER A 69 6.58 -7.12 4.95
CA SER A 69 7.87 -6.42 4.77
C SER A 69 7.73 -4.90 4.62
N VAL A 70 6.53 -4.39 4.34
CA VAL A 70 6.32 -2.95 4.19
C VAL A 70 6.45 -2.28 5.56
N ARG A 71 7.33 -1.29 5.65
CA ARG A 71 7.58 -0.45 6.83
C ARG A 71 7.30 1.02 6.57
N ILE A 72 7.39 1.45 5.32
CA ILE A 72 7.26 2.86 4.93
C ILE A 72 6.06 2.98 3.98
N LEU A 73 5.14 3.87 4.32
CA LEU A 73 3.94 4.13 3.54
C LEU A 73 3.70 5.63 3.36
N GLY A 74 3.52 6.05 2.11
CA GLY A 74 2.79 7.27 1.78
C GLY A 74 1.33 6.93 1.56
N TYR A 75 0.40 7.61 2.23
CA TYR A 75 -1.04 7.40 2.08
C TYR A 75 -1.70 8.66 1.54
N GLU A 76 -2.48 8.49 0.48
CA GLU A 76 -3.39 9.51 -0.03
C GLU A 76 -4.80 8.90 -0.14
N PRO A 77 -5.87 9.66 0.19
CA PRO A 77 -7.22 9.12 0.24
C PRO A 77 -7.70 8.45 -1.05
N TRP A 78 -7.24 8.93 -2.21
CA TRP A 78 -7.64 8.37 -3.49
C TRP A 78 -6.94 7.05 -3.85
N MET A 79 -5.86 6.69 -3.15
CA MET A 79 -5.05 5.52 -3.50
C MET A 79 -5.77 4.19 -3.31
N PHE A 80 -6.81 4.14 -2.48
CA PHE A 80 -7.45 2.88 -2.06
C PHE A 80 -8.90 2.74 -2.53
N HIS A 81 -9.36 3.57 -3.47
CA HIS A 81 -10.70 3.43 -4.06
C HIS A 81 -10.88 2.19 -4.93
N ASP A 82 -9.80 1.48 -5.29
CA ASP A 82 -9.86 0.21 -6.00
C ASP A 82 -10.23 -0.92 -5.04
N GLU A 83 -11.31 -1.66 -5.37
CA GLU A 83 -11.73 -2.88 -4.65
C GLU A 83 -10.59 -3.87 -4.48
N ALA A 84 -9.65 -3.92 -5.43
CA ALA A 84 -8.50 -4.82 -5.36
C ALA A 84 -7.52 -4.50 -4.20
N LEU A 85 -7.53 -3.26 -3.70
CA LEU A 85 -6.69 -2.86 -2.57
C LEU A 85 -7.44 -2.95 -1.22
N SER A 86 -8.76 -3.15 -1.24
CA SER A 86 -9.58 -3.28 -0.02
C SER A 86 -9.22 -4.48 0.86
N HIS A 87 -8.54 -5.48 0.29
CA HIS A 87 -8.09 -6.69 0.98
C HIS A 87 -6.65 -6.61 1.50
N ILE A 88 -5.97 -5.47 1.30
CA ILE A 88 -4.60 -5.27 1.76
C ILE A 88 -4.60 -4.95 3.25
N GLN A 89 -3.67 -5.57 3.99
CA GLN A 89 -3.35 -5.18 5.35
C GLN A 89 -1.86 -4.88 5.49
N LEU A 90 -1.55 -3.70 6.01
CA LEU A 90 -0.20 -3.19 6.25
C LEU A 90 0.02 -3.11 7.77
N ILE A 91 0.39 -4.24 8.37
CA ILE A 91 0.43 -4.38 9.85
C ILE A 91 1.72 -3.88 10.50
N ASN A 92 2.78 -3.69 9.71
CA ASN A 92 4.13 -3.40 10.20
C ASN A 92 4.62 -1.99 9.85
N ILE A 93 3.72 -1.01 9.67
CA ILE A 93 4.14 0.35 9.30
C ILE A 93 4.92 1.01 10.45
N GLU A 94 6.14 1.42 10.14
CA GLU A 94 7.03 2.18 11.03
C GLU A 94 7.09 3.66 10.66
N LYS A 95 6.94 3.99 9.37
CA LYS A 95 6.94 5.37 8.88
C LYS A 95 5.73 5.61 8.01
N LEU A 96 4.93 6.61 8.38
CA LEU A 96 3.70 6.98 7.68
C LEU A 96 3.77 8.44 7.27
N SER A 97 3.56 8.72 5.99
CA SER A 97 3.32 10.05 5.46
C SER A 97 1.91 10.10 4.91
N LEU A 98 1.08 11.05 5.33
CA LEU A 98 -0.30 11.15 4.83
C LEU A 98 -0.83 12.57 4.76
N GLN A 99 -1.92 12.74 4.01
CA GLN A 99 -2.72 13.96 3.99
C GLN A 99 -4.09 13.73 4.64
N LEU A 100 -4.54 14.65 5.49
CA LEU A 100 -5.89 14.65 6.05
C LEU A 100 -6.91 15.32 5.11
N PRO A 101 -8.19 14.90 5.11
CA PRO A 101 -8.76 13.86 5.96
C PRO A 101 -8.40 12.45 5.47
N ILE A 102 -8.26 11.49 6.39
CA ILE A 102 -8.18 10.06 6.04
C ILE A 102 -9.56 9.52 5.67
N ASP A 103 -9.62 8.57 4.73
CA ASP A 103 -10.87 7.90 4.35
C ASP A 103 -11.30 6.85 5.41
N GLN A 104 -12.51 6.30 5.25
CA GLN A 104 -13.05 5.27 6.14
C GLN A 104 -12.32 3.92 6.07
N GLN A 105 -11.67 3.63 4.94
CA GLN A 105 -10.93 2.39 4.68
C GLN A 105 -9.51 2.44 5.24
N PHE A 106 -8.99 3.62 5.60
CA PHE A 106 -7.64 3.80 6.15
C PHE A 106 -7.31 2.78 7.26
N PHE A 107 -8.23 2.62 8.22
CA PHE A 107 -8.05 1.67 9.33
C PHE A 107 -8.34 0.21 8.96
N SER A 108 -8.97 -0.06 7.82
CA SER A 108 -9.04 -1.42 7.27
C SER A 108 -7.71 -1.84 6.67
N ILE A 109 -7.00 -0.90 6.03
CA ILE A 109 -5.69 -1.13 5.41
C ILE A 109 -4.58 -1.14 6.46
N ILE A 110 -4.63 -0.21 7.41
CA ILE A 110 -3.65 -0.06 8.48
C ILE A 110 -4.37 -0.26 9.82
N PRO A 111 -4.69 -1.52 10.18
CA PRO A 111 -5.50 -1.81 11.36
C PRO A 111 -4.81 -1.45 12.68
N LYS A 112 -3.48 -1.35 12.67
CA LYS A 112 -2.67 -1.07 13.85
C LYS A 112 -1.56 -0.08 13.51
N LEU A 113 -1.33 0.88 14.40
CA LEU A 113 -0.21 1.81 14.36
C LEU A 113 0.74 1.60 15.55
N GLU A 114 0.68 0.42 16.18
CA GLU A 114 1.50 0.06 17.34
C GLU A 114 3.00 0.13 17.02
N ASN A 115 3.40 -0.11 15.77
CA ASN A 115 4.79 -0.08 15.32
C ASN A 115 5.23 1.28 14.77
N LEU A 116 4.35 2.29 14.76
CA LEU A 116 4.63 3.57 14.13
C LEU A 116 5.68 4.36 14.93
N LEU A 117 6.82 4.66 14.28
CA LEU A 117 7.95 5.40 14.84
C LEU A 117 8.07 6.81 14.26
N SER A 118 7.51 7.05 13.08
CA SER A 118 7.55 8.35 12.41
C SER A 118 6.25 8.63 11.69
N LEU A 119 5.71 9.83 11.90
CA LEU A 119 4.49 10.30 11.27
C LEU A 119 4.72 11.68 10.65
N THR A 120 4.41 11.81 9.37
CA THR A 120 4.35 13.09 8.64
C THR A 120 2.91 13.32 8.19
N VAL A 121 2.32 14.46 8.57
CA VAL A 121 0.92 14.77 8.28
C VAL A 121 0.81 16.12 7.59
N ALA A 122 0.21 16.12 6.40
CA ALA A 122 -0.27 17.35 5.76
C ALA A 122 -1.72 17.63 6.22
N ILE A 123 -1.95 18.80 6.79
CA ILE A 123 -3.24 19.21 7.35
C ILE A 123 -3.75 20.42 6.55
N PRO A 124 -4.66 20.23 5.59
CA PRO A 124 -5.10 21.33 4.73
C PRO A 124 -5.98 22.35 5.46
N THR A 125 -6.66 21.95 6.54
CA THR A 125 -7.53 22.82 7.33
C THR A 125 -7.54 22.44 8.81
N GLU A 126 -7.74 23.42 9.70
CA GLU A 126 -7.81 23.21 11.16
C GLU A 126 -8.91 22.24 11.61
N ASN A 127 -9.95 22.06 10.78
CA ASN A 127 -11.07 21.17 11.07
C ASN A 127 -10.66 19.69 11.18
N HIS A 128 -9.48 19.31 10.68
CA HIS A 128 -9.01 17.92 10.72
C HIS A 128 -8.18 17.57 11.96
N ARG A 129 -8.03 18.49 12.93
CA ARG A 129 -7.25 18.24 14.17
C ARG A 129 -7.77 17.06 14.98
N LEU A 130 -9.09 16.81 14.97
CA LEU A 130 -9.67 15.66 15.65
C LEU A 130 -9.21 14.33 15.04
N GLN A 131 -9.04 14.27 13.71
CA GLN A 131 -8.50 13.08 13.05
C GLN A 131 -7.02 12.90 13.36
N LEU A 132 -6.25 13.98 13.43
CA LEU A 132 -4.86 13.91 13.88
C LEU A 132 -4.76 13.34 15.29
N GLN A 133 -5.59 13.82 16.23
CA GLN A 133 -5.58 13.28 17.59
C GLN A 133 -5.92 11.79 17.60
N ALA A 134 -6.95 11.36 16.86
CA ALA A 134 -7.32 9.95 16.74
C ALA A 134 -6.20 9.07 16.14
N LEU A 135 -5.38 9.60 15.22
CA LEU A 135 -4.19 8.92 14.70
C LEU A 135 -3.12 8.79 15.79
N LEU A 136 -2.83 9.87 16.52
CA LEU A 136 -1.83 9.88 17.60
C LEU A 136 -2.20 8.93 18.74
N ASP A 137 -3.48 8.89 19.13
CA ASP A 137 -4.00 8.01 20.18
C ASP A 137 -3.82 6.52 19.84
N ARG A 138 -3.73 6.18 18.54
CA ARG A 138 -3.52 4.81 18.05
C ARG A 138 -2.05 4.45 17.84
N ALA A 139 -1.14 5.41 18.01
CA ALA A 139 0.28 5.26 17.71
C ALA A 139 1.15 5.47 18.97
N PRO A 140 1.04 4.58 19.98
CA PRO A 140 1.66 4.78 21.29
C PRO A 140 3.18 4.92 21.25
N ARG A 141 3.84 4.34 20.24
CA ARG A 141 5.30 4.35 20.10
C ARG A 141 5.88 5.63 19.47
N LEU A 142 5.05 6.52 18.91
CA LEU A 142 5.53 7.81 18.40
C LEU A 142 6.18 8.67 19.50
N PHE A 143 5.80 8.44 20.75
CA PHE A 143 6.26 9.21 21.91
C PHE A 143 7.29 8.46 22.77
N SER A 144 7.55 7.17 22.47
CA SER A 144 8.54 6.37 23.19
C SER A 144 9.87 6.42 22.44
N LEU A 145 10.83 7.19 22.95
CA LEU A 145 12.23 7.16 22.53
C LEU A 145 12.92 5.88 23.03
#